data_AF-A0A6L8GNL2-F1
#
_entry.id   AF-A0A6L8GNL2-F1
#
_cell.length_a   1.000
_cell.length_b   1.000
_cell.length_c   1.000
_cell.angle_alpha   90.00
_cell.angle_beta   90.00
_cell.angle_gamma   90.00
#
_symmetry.space_group_name_H-M   'P 1'
#
loop_
_entity.id
_entity.type
_entity.pdbx_description
1 polymer ?
#
loop_
_entity_poly.entity_id
_entity_poly.type
_entity_poly.pdbx_seq_one_letter_code
_entity_poly.pdbx_strand_id
1 'polypeptide(L)'
;GVPIDRINCVRKHLSAIKGGWLAAAARGAVVTLAVSDVVGPIPDDPAVIGSGPTAPDPTRYADALQAVEEYGIRAAFPPAALRALEEGLQARRPETPKPGDKRLRGARTLVIGSRLDTLDAAARHAAGLGYDVVTLPAPVVGEARVAAVDHLKLAAAAAVRRPACILSAGETTVQVRGPGRGGRNQEYALAAADRLGGVSGVAGLISVGSDGIDGPTDAAGALVDTTTLARARARGLRDPAHYLDRNDSYTFFEQLGDLVRTGPTATNVGDLQVLLLP
;
A
#
# COMPACT_ATOMS: atom_id res chain seq x y z
N GLY A 1 -16.91 -1.34 0.44
CA GLY A 1 -15.77 -0.92 -0.39
C GLY A 1 -15.67 -1.86 -1.58
N VAL A 2 -15.26 -1.34 -2.74
CA VAL A 2 -15.03 -2.13 -3.95
C VAL A 2 -13.50 -2.32 -4.09
N PRO A 3 -13.00 -3.53 -4.39
CA PRO A 3 -11.59 -3.78 -4.65
C PRO A 3 -11.01 -2.88 -5.75
N ILE A 4 -9.76 -2.46 -5.60
CA ILE A 4 -9.12 -1.47 -6.49
C ILE A 4 -8.95 -1.97 -7.92
N ASP A 5 -8.75 -3.27 -8.12
CA ASP A 5 -8.68 -3.94 -9.41
C ASP A 5 -10.02 -3.84 -10.16
N ARG A 6 -11.14 -4.03 -9.46
CA ARG A 6 -12.50 -3.85 -10.02
C ARG A 6 -12.76 -2.40 -10.40
N ILE A 7 -12.38 -1.46 -9.55
CA ILE A 7 -12.47 -0.02 -9.86
C ILE A 7 -11.62 0.32 -11.08
N ASN A 8 -10.38 -0.16 -11.14
CA ASN A 8 -9.46 0.10 -12.25
C ASN A 8 -9.95 -0.53 -13.55
N CYS A 9 -10.56 -1.72 -13.52
CA CYS A 9 -11.22 -2.32 -14.67
C CYS A 9 -12.26 -1.36 -15.26
N VAL A 10 -13.19 -0.86 -14.45
CA VAL A 10 -14.20 0.11 -14.90
C VAL A 10 -13.57 1.41 -15.41
N ARG A 11 -12.58 1.96 -14.70
CA ARG A 11 -11.88 3.20 -15.09
C ARG A 11 -11.16 3.09 -16.43
N LYS A 12 -10.57 1.94 -16.76
CA LYS A 12 -9.90 1.72 -18.04
C LYS A 12 -10.88 1.78 -19.21
N HIS A 13 -12.05 1.15 -19.07
CA HIS A 13 -13.10 1.07 -20.09
C HIS A 13 -13.90 2.37 -20.30
N LEU A 14 -13.74 3.34 -19.40
CA LEU A 14 -14.36 4.66 -19.46
C LEU A 14 -13.36 5.79 -19.77
N SER A 15 -12.12 5.45 -20.11
CA SER A 15 -11.03 6.41 -20.27
C SER A 15 -10.49 6.42 -21.70
N ALA A 16 -10.16 7.61 -22.20
CA ALA A 16 -9.50 7.79 -23.49
C ALA A 16 -7.99 7.53 -23.45
N ILE A 17 -7.38 7.35 -22.27
CA ILE A 17 -5.91 7.21 -22.12
C ILE A 17 -5.46 6.01 -21.28
N LYS A 18 -6.33 5.43 -20.45
CA LYS A 18 -5.98 4.31 -19.56
C LYS A 18 -6.05 2.98 -20.34
N GLY A 19 -5.51 1.90 -19.77
CA GLY A 19 -5.60 0.58 -20.38
C GLY A 19 -4.93 0.49 -21.76
N GLY A 20 -3.81 1.17 -21.94
CA GLY A 20 -2.99 1.12 -23.15
C GLY A 20 -3.36 2.17 -24.20
N TRP A 21 -4.45 2.93 -24.01
CA TRP A 21 -4.89 3.90 -25.02
C TRP A 21 -3.88 5.03 -25.28
N LEU A 22 -3.12 5.47 -24.27
CA LEU A 22 -2.08 6.48 -24.47
C LEU A 22 -0.96 5.97 -25.39
N ALA A 23 -0.49 4.74 -25.17
CA ALA A 23 0.50 4.14 -26.05
C ALA A 23 -0.06 3.87 -27.45
N ALA A 24 -1.32 3.40 -27.54
CA ALA A 24 -1.95 3.13 -28.82
C ALA A 24 -2.18 4.40 -29.68
N ALA A 25 -2.28 5.58 -29.04
CA ALA A 25 -2.38 6.86 -29.71
C ALA A 25 -1.02 7.45 -30.15
N ALA A 26 0.10 6.90 -29.65
CA ALA A 26 1.43 7.39 -29.99
C ALA A 26 1.87 6.93 -31.39
N ARG A 27 2.57 7.81 -32.12
CA ARG A 27 3.09 7.51 -33.47
C ARG A 27 4.48 6.86 -33.46
N GLY A 28 5.16 6.83 -32.31
CA GLY A 28 6.53 6.37 -32.16
C GLY A 28 6.72 5.45 -30.96
N ALA A 29 7.98 5.18 -30.62
CA ALA A 29 8.31 4.41 -29.41
C ALA A 29 7.84 5.18 -28.16
N VAL A 30 7.32 4.44 -27.18
CA VAL A 30 6.85 4.97 -25.91
C VAL A 30 7.69 4.34 -24.82
N VAL A 31 8.40 5.16 -24.06
CA VAL A 31 9.15 4.72 -22.88
C VAL A 31 8.51 5.36 -21.66
N THR A 32 7.92 4.53 -20.81
CA THR A 32 7.32 4.93 -19.54
C THR A 32 8.33 4.72 -18.42
N LEU A 33 8.68 5.79 -17.72
CA LEU A 33 9.43 5.71 -16.47
C LEU A 33 8.42 5.74 -15.32
N ALA A 34 8.31 4.66 -14.58
CA ALA A 34 7.29 4.46 -13.56
C ALA A 34 7.90 4.49 -12.16
N VAL A 35 7.21 5.16 -11.24
CA VAL A 35 7.36 4.97 -9.79
C VAL A 35 6.13 4.19 -9.33
N SER A 36 6.35 3.12 -8.56
CA SER A 36 5.35 2.09 -8.28
C SER A 36 5.12 1.93 -6.78
N ASP A 37 3.86 2.09 -6.39
CA ASP A 37 3.27 1.66 -5.12
C ASP A 37 2.50 0.32 -5.26
N VAL A 38 2.62 -0.35 -6.41
CA VAL A 38 1.85 -1.56 -6.73
C VAL A 38 2.50 -2.79 -6.12
N VAL A 39 1.85 -3.35 -5.10
CA VAL A 39 2.35 -4.51 -4.37
C VAL A 39 1.99 -5.85 -5.03
N GLY A 40 0.77 -5.99 -5.57
CA GLY A 40 0.30 -7.26 -6.12
C GLY A 40 -1.05 -7.17 -6.86
N PRO A 41 -1.53 -8.28 -7.45
CA PRO A 41 -0.97 -9.64 -7.36
C PRO A 41 0.34 -9.86 -8.14
N ILE A 42 0.62 -9.03 -9.14
CA ILE A 42 1.92 -8.97 -9.81
C ILE A 42 2.65 -7.72 -9.27
N PRO A 43 3.82 -7.86 -8.65
CA PRO A 43 4.60 -6.71 -8.19
C PRO A 43 4.93 -5.77 -9.35
N ASP A 44 4.76 -4.46 -9.12
CA ASP A 44 5.11 -3.42 -10.09
C ASP A 44 4.44 -3.57 -11.47
N ASP A 45 3.23 -4.17 -11.51
CA ASP A 45 2.51 -4.44 -12.76
C ASP A 45 2.23 -3.16 -13.56
N PRO A 46 2.82 -3.00 -14.77
CA PRO A 46 2.58 -1.86 -15.62
C PRO A 46 1.10 -1.66 -16.00
N ALA A 47 0.29 -2.72 -16.00
CA ALA A 47 -1.14 -2.63 -16.28
C ALA A 47 -1.94 -2.00 -15.11
N VAL A 48 -1.37 -1.97 -13.92
CA VAL A 48 -1.99 -1.42 -12.70
C VAL A 48 -1.46 -0.02 -12.41
N ILE A 49 -0.15 0.22 -12.55
CA ILE A 49 0.49 1.52 -12.30
C ILE A 49 -0.20 2.60 -13.15
N GLY A 50 -0.77 3.62 -12.50
CA GLY A 50 -1.50 4.69 -13.18
C GLY A 50 -2.72 4.21 -14.01
N SER A 51 -3.26 3.02 -13.73
CA SER A 51 -4.23 2.31 -14.57
C SER A 51 -3.71 1.93 -15.97
N GLY A 52 -2.39 1.72 -16.10
CA GLY A 52 -1.72 1.19 -17.27
C GLY A 52 -1.96 1.95 -18.57
N PRO A 53 -1.72 3.28 -18.64
CA PRO A 53 -1.99 4.06 -19.85
C PRO A 53 -1.16 3.60 -21.06
N THR A 54 0.01 3.01 -20.82
CA THR A 54 0.93 2.53 -21.86
C THR A 54 1.13 1.02 -21.86
N ALA A 55 0.31 0.29 -21.08
CA ALA A 55 0.40 -1.15 -20.91
C ALA A 55 -0.89 -1.82 -21.43
N PRO A 56 -0.81 -3.07 -21.92
CA PRO A 56 -2.01 -3.80 -22.32
C PRO A 56 -2.94 -4.03 -21.14
N ASP A 57 -4.24 -4.03 -21.41
CA ASP A 57 -5.27 -4.33 -20.44
C ASP A 57 -5.91 -5.69 -20.74
N PRO A 58 -5.73 -6.71 -19.88
CA PRO A 58 -6.33 -8.03 -20.10
C PRO A 58 -7.84 -8.07 -19.86
N THR A 59 -8.38 -7.09 -19.13
CA THR A 59 -9.81 -7.02 -18.78
C THR A 59 -10.67 -6.54 -19.95
N ARG A 60 -11.97 -6.79 -19.89
CA ARG A 60 -12.94 -6.50 -20.96
C ARG A 60 -14.13 -5.70 -20.45
N TYR A 61 -14.91 -5.15 -21.37
CA TYR A 61 -16.18 -4.48 -21.05
C TYR A 61 -17.13 -5.36 -20.22
N ALA A 62 -17.13 -6.67 -20.45
CA ALA A 62 -17.90 -7.63 -19.66
C ALA A 62 -17.48 -7.64 -18.19
N ASP A 63 -16.17 -7.61 -17.91
CA ASP A 63 -15.64 -7.56 -16.54
C ASP A 63 -16.00 -6.24 -15.85
N ALA A 64 -15.96 -5.13 -16.60
CA ALA A 64 -16.35 -3.82 -16.09
C ALA A 64 -17.85 -3.75 -15.75
N LEU A 65 -18.73 -4.29 -16.60
CA LEU A 65 -20.16 -4.38 -16.29
C LEU A 65 -20.43 -5.32 -15.11
N GLN A 66 -19.75 -6.47 -15.05
CA GLN A 66 -19.85 -7.37 -13.91
C GLN A 66 -19.50 -6.67 -12.61
N ALA A 67 -18.44 -5.85 -12.58
CA ALA A 67 -18.08 -5.07 -11.41
C ALA A 67 -19.15 -4.01 -11.03
N VAL A 68 -19.95 -3.50 -11.97
CA VAL A 68 -21.06 -2.59 -11.64
C VAL A 68 -22.23 -3.36 -11.02
N GLU A 69 -22.49 -4.58 -11.49
CA GLU A 69 -23.58 -5.44 -11.02
C GLU A 69 -23.28 -6.09 -9.66
N GLU A 70 -22.10 -6.71 -9.54
CA GLU A 70 -21.67 -7.50 -8.38
C GLU A 70 -21.75 -6.69 -7.08
N TYR A 71 -21.46 -5.38 -7.14
CA TYR A 71 -21.49 -4.49 -5.99
C TYR A 71 -22.80 -3.72 -5.84
N GLY A 72 -23.83 -4.03 -6.66
CA GLY A 72 -25.17 -3.45 -6.55
C GLY A 72 -25.22 -1.95 -6.83
N ILE A 73 -24.24 -1.39 -7.54
CA ILE A 73 -24.13 0.06 -7.78
C ILE A 73 -24.78 0.52 -9.08
N ARG A 74 -25.32 -0.39 -9.89
CA ARG A 74 -25.92 -0.08 -11.20
C ARG A 74 -26.92 1.08 -11.17
N ALA A 75 -27.84 1.08 -10.20
CA ALA A 75 -28.89 2.09 -10.09
C ALA A 75 -28.33 3.50 -9.77
N ALA A 76 -27.21 3.57 -9.05
CA ALA A 76 -26.51 4.81 -8.72
C ALA A 76 -25.44 5.19 -9.77
N PHE A 77 -25.19 4.32 -10.75
CA PHE A 77 -24.12 4.51 -11.73
C PHE A 77 -24.52 5.59 -12.76
N PRO A 78 -23.61 6.50 -13.15
CA PRO A 78 -23.96 7.56 -14.11
C PRO A 78 -24.51 6.98 -15.42
N PRO A 79 -25.69 7.40 -15.90
CA PRO A 79 -26.33 6.79 -17.06
C PRO A 79 -25.47 6.82 -18.34
N ALA A 80 -24.69 7.88 -18.54
CA ALA A 80 -23.79 7.99 -19.69
C ALA A 80 -22.63 6.99 -19.63
N ALA A 81 -22.09 6.74 -18.44
CA ALA A 81 -21.01 5.77 -18.24
C ALA A 81 -21.53 4.34 -18.40
N LEU A 82 -22.71 4.03 -17.84
CA LEU A 82 -23.34 2.72 -18.01
C LEU A 82 -23.61 2.42 -19.49
N ARG A 83 -24.18 3.37 -20.24
CA ARG A 83 -24.37 3.24 -21.69
C ARG A 83 -23.05 3.00 -22.43
N ALA A 84 -21.98 3.69 -22.07
CA ALA A 84 -20.67 3.48 -22.71
C ALA A 84 -20.14 2.06 -22.49
N LEU A 85 -20.35 1.48 -21.31
CA LEU A 85 -19.98 0.10 -21.02
C LEU A 85 -20.85 -0.90 -21.81
N GLU A 86 -22.17 -0.67 -21.88
CA GLU A 86 -23.11 -1.50 -22.64
C GLU A 86 -22.84 -1.46 -24.15
N GLU A 87 -22.53 -0.28 -24.70
CA GLU A 87 -22.09 -0.12 -26.09
C GLU A 87 -20.79 -0.89 -26.35
N GLY A 88 -19.86 -0.89 -25.40
CA GLY A 88 -18.64 -1.69 -25.47
C GLY A 88 -18.90 -3.19 -25.49
N LEU A 89 -19.82 -3.68 -24.65
CA LEU A 89 -20.25 -5.08 -24.64
C LEU A 89 -20.88 -5.51 -25.98
N GLN A 90 -21.58 -4.59 -26.64
CA GLN A 90 -22.18 -4.78 -27.97
C GLN A 90 -21.19 -4.55 -29.13
N ALA A 91 -19.88 -4.39 -28.85
CA ALA A 91 -18.84 -4.09 -29.83
C ALA A 91 -19.07 -2.81 -30.65
N ARG A 92 -19.88 -1.87 -30.14
CA ARG A 92 -20.08 -0.53 -30.73
C ARG A 92 -18.96 0.44 -30.33
N ARG A 93 -18.12 0.06 -29.38
CA ARG A 93 -16.87 0.73 -29.00
C ARG A 93 -15.71 -0.26 -29.08
N PRO A 94 -14.51 0.19 -29.47
CA PRO A 94 -13.34 -0.67 -29.45
C PRO A 94 -12.99 -1.03 -28.01
N GLU A 95 -12.54 -2.26 -27.82
CA GLU A 95 -12.00 -2.71 -26.54
C GLU A 95 -10.67 -2.01 -26.21
N THR A 96 -10.32 -1.91 -24.91
CA THR A 96 -8.99 -1.45 -24.49
C THR A 96 -7.89 -2.30 -25.15
N PRO A 97 -6.75 -1.72 -25.56
CA PRO A 97 -5.62 -2.47 -26.12
C PRO A 97 -5.27 -3.74 -25.33
N LYS A 98 -5.43 -4.89 -25.98
CA LYS A 98 -5.25 -6.22 -25.36
C LYS A 98 -3.80 -6.69 -25.41
N PRO A 99 -3.40 -7.69 -24.60
CA PRO A 99 -2.11 -8.36 -24.77
C PRO A 99 -1.92 -8.82 -26.23
N GLY A 100 -0.79 -8.45 -26.84
CA GLY A 100 -0.49 -8.75 -28.25
C GLY A 100 -0.96 -7.70 -29.28
N ASP A 101 -1.63 -6.61 -28.84
CA ASP A 101 -2.02 -5.52 -29.73
C ASP A 101 -0.80 -4.90 -30.42
N LYS A 102 -0.82 -4.86 -31.76
CA LYS A 102 0.31 -4.38 -32.57
C LYS A 102 0.64 -2.91 -32.30
N ARG A 103 -0.34 -2.11 -31.86
CA ARG A 103 -0.17 -0.69 -31.53
C ARG A 103 0.75 -0.49 -30.31
N LEU A 104 0.92 -1.52 -29.48
CA LEU A 104 1.76 -1.47 -28.28
C LEU A 104 3.18 -1.99 -28.50
N ARG A 105 3.56 -2.42 -29.72
CA ARG A 105 4.89 -3.02 -29.99
C ARG A 105 6.07 -2.12 -29.63
N GLY A 106 5.91 -0.80 -29.73
CA GLY A 106 6.92 0.19 -29.39
C GLY A 106 6.85 0.68 -27.94
N ALA A 107 5.92 0.18 -27.13
CA ALA A 107 5.73 0.61 -25.75
C ALA A 107 6.57 -0.24 -24.78
N ARG A 108 7.30 0.42 -23.89
CA ARG A 108 8.10 -0.20 -22.84
C ARG A 108 7.90 0.56 -21.54
N THR A 109 7.85 -0.16 -20.43
CA THR A 109 7.82 0.42 -19.08
C THR A 109 9.09 0.03 -18.35
N LEU A 110 9.72 1.02 -17.71
CA LEU A 110 10.86 0.88 -16.81
C LEU A 110 10.40 1.37 -15.45
N VAL A 111 10.37 0.50 -14.45
CA VAL A 111 10.14 0.91 -13.06
C VAL A 111 11.47 1.44 -12.52
N ILE A 112 11.47 2.73 -12.16
CA ILE A 112 12.65 3.48 -11.70
C ILE A 112 12.59 3.80 -10.20
N GLY A 113 11.52 3.38 -9.54
CA GLY A 113 11.34 3.48 -8.10
C GLY A 113 10.20 2.57 -7.65
N SER A 114 10.46 1.69 -6.70
CA SER A 114 9.45 0.87 -6.04
C SER A 114 9.82 0.59 -4.58
N ARG A 115 8.95 -0.14 -3.88
CA ARG A 115 9.20 -0.56 -2.50
C ARG A 115 10.51 -1.33 -2.34
N LEU A 116 10.99 -1.99 -3.39
CA LEU A 116 12.24 -2.75 -3.36
C LEU A 116 13.45 -1.81 -3.26
N ASP A 117 13.42 -0.67 -3.96
CA ASP A 117 14.47 0.35 -3.85
C ASP A 117 14.56 0.91 -2.41
N THR A 118 13.40 1.12 -1.77
CA THR A 118 13.31 1.54 -0.36
C THR A 118 13.91 0.48 0.56
N LEU A 119 13.60 -0.79 0.35
CA LEU A 119 14.17 -1.90 1.15
C LEU A 119 15.68 -1.99 0.97
N ASP A 120 16.19 -1.91 -0.26
CA ASP A 120 17.62 -1.98 -0.56
C ASP A 120 18.39 -0.78 0.03
N ALA A 121 17.78 0.42 0.02
CA ALA A 121 18.36 1.59 0.66
C ALA A 121 18.40 1.45 2.19
N ALA A 122 17.29 1.02 2.81
CA ALA A 122 17.21 0.80 4.25
C ALA A 122 18.18 -0.31 4.71
N ALA A 123 18.31 -1.39 3.93
CA ALA A 123 19.19 -2.51 4.23
C ALA A 123 20.66 -2.09 4.25
N ARG A 124 21.10 -1.35 3.22
CA ARG A 124 22.46 -0.82 3.17
C ARG A 124 22.75 0.14 4.33
N HIS A 125 21.78 0.98 4.67
CA HIS A 125 21.93 1.91 5.79
C HIS A 125 22.05 1.18 7.13
N ALA A 126 21.15 0.23 7.42
CA ALA A 126 21.16 -0.55 8.65
C ALA A 126 22.44 -1.41 8.79
N ALA A 127 22.90 -2.03 7.70
CA ALA A 127 24.16 -2.78 7.70
C ALA A 127 25.36 -1.86 8.01
N GLY A 128 25.37 -0.63 7.46
CA GLY A 128 26.38 0.38 7.77
C GLY A 128 26.40 0.83 9.24
N LEU A 129 25.27 0.67 9.96
CA LEU A 129 25.16 0.91 11.40
C LEU A 129 25.54 -0.33 12.24
N GLY A 130 25.90 -1.45 11.62
CA GLY A 130 26.36 -2.67 12.30
C GLY A 130 25.27 -3.69 12.64
N TYR A 131 24.05 -3.51 12.14
CA TYR A 131 22.98 -4.50 12.30
C TYR A 131 23.17 -5.72 11.40
N ASP A 132 22.77 -6.89 11.88
CA ASP A 132 22.47 -8.02 11.01
C ASP A 132 21.13 -7.76 10.31
N VAL A 133 21.15 -7.62 8.99
CA VAL A 133 19.98 -7.18 8.23
C VAL A 133 19.30 -8.37 7.57
N VAL A 134 17.99 -8.48 7.79
CA VAL A 134 17.13 -9.43 7.06
C VAL A 134 15.97 -8.69 6.42
N THR A 135 15.84 -8.82 5.10
CA THR A 135 14.68 -8.31 4.36
C THR A 135 13.69 -9.43 4.12
N LEU A 136 12.45 -9.28 4.57
CA LEU A 136 11.41 -10.25 4.29
C LEU A 136 10.91 -10.07 2.85
N PRO A 137 10.90 -11.14 2.03
CA PRO A 137 10.61 -11.02 0.60
C PRO A 137 9.12 -10.82 0.31
N ALA A 138 8.25 -11.39 1.14
CA ALA A 138 6.81 -11.29 0.99
C ALA A 138 6.34 -9.90 1.46
N PRO A 139 5.49 -9.21 0.68
CA PRO A 139 5.01 -7.91 1.08
C PRO A 139 4.00 -8.01 2.24
N VAL A 140 3.99 -6.99 3.09
CA VAL A 140 3.01 -6.86 4.18
C VAL A 140 1.72 -6.28 3.61
N VAL A 141 0.67 -7.11 3.53
CA VAL A 141 -0.62 -6.74 2.93
C VAL A 141 -1.78 -7.16 3.81
N GLY A 142 -2.96 -6.63 3.52
CA GLY A 142 -4.20 -6.91 4.24
C GLY A 142 -4.48 -5.89 5.34
N GLU A 143 -5.38 -6.23 6.25
CA GLU A 143 -5.82 -5.31 7.31
C GLU A 143 -4.68 -5.04 8.29
N ALA A 144 -4.35 -3.76 8.49
CA ALA A 144 -3.18 -3.29 9.23
C ALA A 144 -3.01 -3.95 10.61
N ARG A 145 -4.09 -3.96 11.42
CA ARG A 145 -4.06 -4.56 12.76
C ARG A 145 -3.80 -6.07 12.77
N VAL A 146 -4.21 -6.78 11.72
CA VAL A 146 -4.02 -8.23 11.58
C VAL A 146 -2.63 -8.51 11.03
N ALA A 147 -2.26 -7.80 9.96
CA ALA A 147 -0.97 -7.90 9.30
C ALA A 147 0.18 -7.64 10.28
N ALA A 148 0.05 -6.68 11.20
CA ALA A 148 1.05 -6.40 12.23
C ALA A 148 1.37 -7.61 13.12
N VAL A 149 0.31 -8.29 13.60
CA VAL A 149 0.46 -9.43 14.51
C VAL A 149 1.12 -10.61 13.78
N ASP A 150 0.68 -10.92 12.57
CA ASP A 150 1.24 -12.03 11.80
C ASP A 150 2.65 -11.76 11.30
N HIS A 151 2.92 -10.53 10.87
CA HIS A 151 4.26 -10.12 10.47
C HIS A 151 5.25 -10.17 11.64
N LEU A 152 4.87 -9.75 12.85
CA LEU A 152 5.75 -9.88 14.02
C LEU A 152 6.03 -11.33 14.43
N LYS A 153 5.10 -12.27 14.21
CA LYS A 153 5.37 -13.70 14.41
C LYS A 153 6.41 -14.21 13.41
N LEU A 154 6.28 -13.81 12.14
CA LEU A 154 7.24 -14.17 11.10
C LEU A 154 8.63 -13.58 11.39
N ALA A 155 8.68 -12.31 11.77
CA ALA A 155 9.92 -11.63 12.12
C ALA A 155 10.60 -12.27 13.35
N ALA A 156 9.83 -12.65 14.37
CA ALA A 156 10.37 -13.34 15.55
C ALA A 156 10.92 -14.75 15.24
N ALA A 157 10.47 -15.38 14.16
CA ALA A 157 10.95 -16.68 13.69
C ALA A 157 12.17 -16.56 12.76
N ALA A 158 12.53 -15.36 12.30
CA ALA A 158 13.68 -15.16 11.45
C ALA A 158 14.97 -15.46 12.22
N ALA A 159 15.84 -16.29 11.64
CA ALA A 159 17.16 -16.56 12.19
C ALA A 159 18.06 -15.35 11.94
N VAL A 160 18.30 -14.56 13.00
CA VAL A 160 19.13 -13.35 12.96
C VAL A 160 20.16 -13.34 14.07
N ARG A 161 21.33 -12.79 13.79
CA ARG A 161 22.33 -12.44 14.79
C ARG A 161 22.02 -11.06 15.34
N ARG A 162 22.18 -10.87 16.64
CA ARG A 162 21.89 -9.58 17.29
C ARG A 162 23.14 -8.69 17.35
N PRO A 163 23.00 -7.35 17.25
CA PRO A 163 21.74 -6.61 17.03
C PRO A 163 21.23 -6.79 15.59
N ALA A 164 19.90 -6.94 15.43
CA ALA A 164 19.29 -7.26 14.14
C ALA A 164 18.34 -6.15 13.66
N CYS A 165 18.25 -5.99 12.34
CA CYS A 165 17.31 -5.12 11.65
C CYS A 165 16.50 -5.95 10.65
N ILE A 166 15.21 -6.13 10.93
CA ILE A 166 14.29 -6.83 10.04
C ILE A 166 13.50 -5.78 9.26
N LEU A 167 13.58 -5.86 7.93
CA LEU A 167 12.99 -4.92 7.00
C LEU A 167 11.89 -5.59 6.19
N SER A 168 10.75 -4.91 6.08
CA SER A 168 9.63 -5.35 5.26
C SER A 168 8.97 -4.14 4.60
N ALA A 169 8.28 -4.39 3.49
CA ALA A 169 7.53 -3.34 2.81
C ALA A 169 6.22 -3.91 2.29
N GLY A 170 5.26 -3.04 2.02
CA GLY A 170 3.96 -3.47 1.54
C GLY A 170 2.97 -2.33 1.46
N GLU A 171 1.71 -2.67 1.61
CA GLU A 171 0.58 -1.74 1.49
C GLU A 171 -0.58 -2.34 2.27
N THR A 172 -0.75 -1.91 3.51
CA THR A 172 -1.86 -2.40 4.34
C THR A 172 -3.12 -1.57 4.10
N THR A 173 -4.26 -2.05 4.60
CA THR A 173 -5.54 -1.33 4.57
C THR A 173 -6.09 -1.17 5.98
N VAL A 174 -7.03 -0.24 6.13
CA VAL A 174 -7.83 -0.10 7.35
C VAL A 174 -9.30 -0.20 7.01
N GLN A 175 -10.01 -1.09 7.69
CA GLN A 175 -11.45 -1.10 7.71
C GLN A 175 -11.94 -0.08 8.74
N VAL A 176 -12.31 1.11 8.26
CA VAL A 176 -12.83 2.17 9.12
C VAL A 176 -14.20 1.78 9.67
N ARG A 177 -14.29 1.67 10.99
CA ARG A 177 -15.50 1.32 11.77
C ARG A 177 -15.82 2.38 12.83
N GLY A 178 -14.80 3.07 13.33
CA GLY A 178 -14.92 4.10 14.36
C GLY A 178 -14.78 5.52 13.82
N PRO A 179 -15.09 6.53 14.66
CA PRO A 179 -15.01 7.94 14.29
C PRO A 179 -13.62 8.55 14.55
N GLY A 180 -12.64 7.72 14.92
CA GLY A 180 -11.30 8.17 15.28
C GLY A 180 -10.49 8.69 14.09
N ARG A 181 -9.29 9.15 14.41
CA ARG A 181 -8.31 9.59 13.43
C ARG A 181 -7.08 8.68 13.47
N GLY A 182 -6.55 8.35 12.31
CA GLY A 182 -5.40 7.47 12.18
C GLY A 182 -5.18 7.07 10.74
N GLY A 183 -4.14 6.27 10.52
CA GLY A 183 -3.86 5.64 9.25
C GLY A 183 -3.40 4.20 9.44
N ARG A 184 -3.13 3.54 8.33
CA ARG A 184 -2.76 2.12 8.32
C ARG A 184 -1.42 1.86 9.00
N ASN A 185 -0.45 2.75 8.86
CA ASN A 185 0.87 2.60 9.45
C ASN A 185 0.83 2.84 10.96
N GLN A 186 0.05 3.83 11.40
CA GLN A 186 -0.26 4.06 12.81
C GLN A 186 -1.03 2.86 13.40
N GLU A 187 -2.07 2.37 12.73
CA GLU A 187 -2.83 1.21 13.21
C GLU A 187 -1.96 -0.05 13.30
N TYR A 188 -1.10 -0.27 12.31
CA TYR A 188 -0.10 -1.33 12.27
C TYR A 188 0.84 -1.23 13.48
N ALA A 189 1.43 -0.06 13.74
CA ALA A 189 2.31 0.16 14.88
C ALA A 189 1.59 -0.05 16.21
N LEU A 190 0.33 0.41 16.33
CA LEU A 190 -0.43 0.26 17.56
C LEU A 190 -0.77 -1.20 17.86
N ALA A 191 -1.15 -1.98 16.84
CA ALA A 191 -1.38 -3.41 16.97
C ALA A 191 -0.12 -4.20 17.33
N ALA A 192 1.07 -3.67 17.04
CA ALA A 192 2.35 -4.24 17.42
C ALA A 192 2.76 -3.95 18.88
N ALA A 193 2.16 -2.97 19.56
CA ALA A 193 2.62 -2.48 20.85
C ALA A 193 2.65 -3.57 21.95
N ASP A 194 1.61 -4.41 22.03
CA ASP A 194 1.53 -5.50 23.01
C ASP A 194 2.60 -6.55 22.80
N ARG A 195 2.86 -6.91 21.54
CA ARG A 195 3.88 -7.92 21.20
C ARG A 195 5.28 -7.41 21.51
N LEU A 196 5.56 -6.14 21.25
CA LEU A 196 6.83 -5.50 21.57
C LEU A 196 7.04 -5.33 23.06
N GLY A 197 6.01 -4.96 23.82
CA GLY A 197 6.11 -4.85 25.28
C GLY A 197 6.52 -6.15 25.99
N GLY A 198 6.34 -7.30 25.33
CA GLY A 198 6.80 -8.61 25.83
C GLY A 198 8.23 -9.00 25.42
N VAL A 199 8.93 -8.20 24.62
CA VAL A 199 10.31 -8.47 24.20
C VAL A 199 11.28 -8.04 25.29
N SER A 200 12.20 -8.91 25.67
CA SER A 200 13.31 -8.57 26.57
C SER A 200 14.36 -7.71 25.86
N GLY A 201 14.75 -6.62 26.52
CA GLY A 201 15.73 -5.65 26.00
C GLY A 201 15.09 -4.41 25.36
N VAL A 202 15.87 -3.68 24.57
CA VAL A 202 15.41 -2.47 23.85
C VAL A 202 15.15 -2.84 22.39
N ALA A 203 13.87 -3.01 22.03
CA ALA A 203 13.43 -3.25 20.67
C ALA A 203 12.50 -2.11 20.23
N GLY A 204 12.47 -1.85 18.92
CA GLY A 204 11.64 -0.80 18.34
C GLY A 204 11.13 -1.18 16.96
N LEU A 205 9.92 -0.77 16.64
CA LEU A 205 9.30 -0.93 15.33
C LEU A 205 8.79 0.43 14.86
N ILE A 206 9.02 0.72 13.60
CA ILE A 206 8.41 1.84 12.89
C ILE A 206 7.67 1.27 11.67
N SER A 207 6.48 1.83 11.40
CA SER A 207 5.78 1.66 10.12
C SER A 207 5.50 3.04 9.58
N VAL A 208 5.85 3.30 8.32
CA VAL A 208 5.67 4.60 7.67
C VAL A 208 5.29 4.47 6.21
N GLY A 209 4.39 5.36 5.76
CA GLY A 209 4.11 5.61 4.36
C GLY A 209 5.24 6.42 3.73
N SER A 210 5.75 5.97 2.59
CA SER A 210 6.86 6.64 1.91
C SER A 210 6.51 8.01 1.34
N ASP A 211 5.22 8.34 1.20
CA ASP A 211 4.70 9.66 0.83
C ASP A 211 4.68 10.68 1.96
N GLY A 212 4.96 10.22 3.18
CA GLY A 212 4.97 11.04 4.37
C GLY A 212 3.58 11.29 4.97
N ILE A 213 2.55 10.58 4.50
CA ILE A 213 1.16 10.74 4.91
C ILE A 213 0.55 9.37 5.25
N ASP A 214 -0.12 9.27 6.39
CA ASP A 214 -0.80 8.06 6.81
C ASP A 214 -2.23 8.37 7.24
N GLY A 215 -3.18 7.95 6.40
CA GLY A 215 -4.59 8.31 6.55
C GLY A 215 -4.83 9.83 6.45
N PRO A 216 -5.96 10.33 6.97
CA PRO A 216 -6.24 11.77 7.02
C PRO A 216 -5.48 12.45 8.18
N THR A 217 -4.14 12.34 8.19
CA THR A 217 -3.27 12.88 9.25
C THR A 217 -2.05 13.60 8.68
N ASP A 218 -1.30 14.29 9.53
CA ASP A 218 -0.03 14.96 9.24
C ASP A 218 1.20 14.07 9.55
N ALA A 219 0.97 12.81 9.93
CA ALA A 219 2.02 11.84 10.22
C ALA A 219 2.20 10.87 9.06
N ALA A 220 3.42 10.41 8.84
CA ALA A 220 3.75 9.31 7.93
C ALA A 220 3.45 7.93 8.55
N GLY A 221 3.29 7.88 9.87
CA GLY A 221 3.16 6.63 10.61
C GLY A 221 3.49 6.82 12.08
N ALA A 222 3.93 5.75 12.75
CA ALA A 222 4.27 5.78 14.17
C ALA A 222 5.41 4.83 14.54
N LEU A 223 6.05 5.15 15.64
CA LEU A 223 7.06 4.31 16.30
C LEU A 223 6.47 3.68 17.56
N VAL A 224 6.81 2.41 17.78
CA VAL A 224 6.55 1.71 19.04
C VAL A 224 7.82 1.04 19.53
N ASP A 225 8.04 1.07 20.83
CA ASP A 225 9.17 0.42 21.48
C ASP A 225 8.71 -0.36 22.72
N THR A 226 9.65 -1.03 23.39
CA THR A 226 9.39 -1.81 24.60
C THR A 226 8.88 -0.98 25.77
N THR A 227 8.96 0.36 25.70
CA THR A 227 8.49 1.30 26.73
C THR A 227 7.13 1.92 26.44
N THR A 228 6.64 1.87 25.18
CA THR A 228 5.39 2.53 24.73
C THR A 228 4.21 2.27 25.68
N LEU A 229 3.96 1.02 26.07
CA LEU A 229 2.84 0.69 26.95
C LEU A 229 3.00 1.23 28.38
N ALA A 230 4.23 1.25 28.89
CA ALA A 230 4.51 1.83 30.20
C ALA A 230 4.30 3.36 30.17
N ARG A 231 4.75 4.02 29.10
CA ARG A 231 4.53 5.46 28.88
C ARG A 231 3.04 5.80 28.72
N ALA A 232 2.27 4.95 28.04
CA ALA A 232 0.82 5.10 27.90
C ALA A 232 0.10 5.00 29.24
N ARG A 233 0.40 3.96 30.05
CA ARG A 233 -0.16 3.81 31.40
C ARG A 233 0.19 4.98 32.32
N ALA A 234 1.43 5.44 32.29
CA ALA A 234 1.88 6.59 33.10
C ALA A 234 1.13 7.89 32.75
N ARG A 235 0.62 8.02 31.53
CA ARG A 235 -0.21 9.15 31.07
C ARG A 235 -1.72 8.91 31.22
N GLY A 236 -2.13 7.78 31.80
CA GLY A 236 -3.54 7.45 31.99
C GLY A 236 -4.29 7.14 30.68
N LEU A 237 -3.57 6.76 29.62
CA LEU A 237 -4.21 6.34 28.37
C LEU A 237 -4.93 5.00 28.56
N ARG A 238 -6.00 4.79 27.78
CA ARG A 238 -6.66 3.48 27.71
C ARG A 238 -5.78 2.45 26.99
N ASP A 239 -6.17 1.19 27.08
CA ASP A 239 -5.46 0.12 26.39
C ASP A 239 -5.45 0.33 24.86
N PRO A 240 -4.37 -0.07 24.15
CA PRO A 240 -4.28 0.04 22.69
C PRO A 240 -5.50 -0.46 21.92
N ALA A 241 -6.10 -1.57 22.38
CA ALA A 241 -7.32 -2.14 21.80
C ALA A 241 -8.48 -1.13 21.71
N HIS A 242 -8.64 -0.24 22.70
CA HIS A 242 -9.66 0.81 22.68
C HIS A 242 -9.50 1.76 21.49
N TYR A 243 -8.25 2.16 21.20
CA TYR A 243 -7.95 3.08 20.11
C TYR A 243 -8.03 2.37 18.75
N LEU A 244 -7.61 1.11 18.67
CA LEU A 244 -7.78 0.27 17.47
C LEU A 244 -9.26 0.11 17.09
N ASP A 245 -10.13 -0.21 18.05
CA ASP A 245 -11.57 -0.39 17.80
C ASP A 245 -12.27 0.88 17.31
N ARG A 246 -11.70 2.04 17.66
CA ARG A 246 -12.21 3.35 17.24
C ARG A 246 -11.53 3.91 15.98
N ASN A 247 -10.54 3.21 15.42
CA ASN A 247 -9.64 3.72 14.39
C ASN A 247 -8.98 5.06 14.79
N ASP A 248 -8.57 5.18 16.06
CA ASP A 248 -8.06 6.40 16.68
C ASP A 248 -6.58 6.30 17.07
N SER A 249 -5.78 5.63 16.23
CA SER A 249 -4.35 5.40 16.49
C SER A 249 -3.54 6.70 16.54
N TYR A 250 -3.95 7.73 15.80
CA TYR A 250 -3.30 9.05 15.81
C TYR A 250 -3.30 9.66 17.21
N THR A 251 -4.47 9.69 17.85
CA THR A 251 -4.66 10.30 19.17
C THR A 251 -3.86 9.57 20.25
N PHE A 252 -3.68 8.25 20.12
CA PHE A 252 -2.81 7.48 21.01
C PHE A 252 -1.36 7.92 20.91
N PHE A 253 -0.80 7.93 19.69
CA PHE A 253 0.62 8.27 19.49
C PHE A 253 0.94 9.74 19.68
N GLU A 254 0.00 10.64 19.38
CA GLU A 254 0.16 12.08 19.62
C GLU A 254 0.41 12.37 21.10
N GLN A 255 -0.34 11.71 21.99
CA GLN A 255 -0.17 11.86 23.44
C GLN A 255 1.17 11.28 23.94
N LEU A 256 1.78 10.36 23.18
CA LEU A 256 3.07 9.79 23.52
C LEU A 256 4.26 10.56 22.95
N GLY A 257 4.05 11.34 21.89
CA GLY A 257 5.11 11.93 21.08
C GLY A 257 5.74 10.95 20.09
N ASP A 258 5.02 9.88 19.74
CA ASP A 258 5.54 8.72 18.99
C ASP A 258 5.09 8.72 17.50
N LEU A 259 4.43 9.78 17.07
CA LEU A 259 4.10 10.00 15.65
C LEU A 259 5.36 10.32 14.85
N VAL A 260 5.48 9.71 13.68
CA VAL A 260 6.56 9.99 12.75
C VAL A 260 6.08 11.03 11.75
N ARG A 261 6.65 12.23 11.81
CA ARG A 261 6.31 13.35 10.92
C ARG A 261 7.49 13.68 10.01
N THR A 262 7.45 13.20 8.78
CA THR A 262 8.43 13.53 7.74
C THR A 262 8.05 14.78 6.95
N GLY A 263 6.76 15.13 6.94
CA GLY A 263 6.17 15.99 5.91
C GLY A 263 6.05 15.25 4.56
N PRO A 264 5.41 15.88 3.56
CA PRO A 264 5.29 15.31 2.22
C PRO A 264 6.67 15.07 1.60
N THR A 265 6.93 13.83 1.17
CA THR A 265 8.24 13.44 0.61
C THR A 265 8.30 13.61 -0.91
N ALA A 266 7.16 13.89 -1.55
CA ALA A 266 6.98 13.99 -3.00
C ALA A 266 7.26 12.69 -3.78
N THR A 267 7.23 11.53 -3.12
CA THR A 267 7.28 10.20 -3.75
C THR A 267 6.26 9.27 -3.10
N ASN A 268 5.88 8.17 -3.75
CA ASN A 268 5.12 7.11 -3.10
C ASN A 268 5.49 5.76 -3.71
N VAL A 269 6.03 4.88 -2.87
CA VAL A 269 6.41 3.51 -3.19
C VAL A 269 5.89 2.53 -2.11
N GLY A 270 4.80 2.90 -1.44
CA GLY A 270 4.14 2.10 -0.41
C GLY A 270 4.69 2.31 1.00
N ASP A 271 4.43 1.34 1.87
CA ASP A 271 4.81 1.35 3.28
C ASP A 271 6.17 0.68 3.52
N LEU A 272 6.95 1.21 4.47
CA LEU A 272 8.18 0.61 5.01
C LEU A 272 7.99 0.27 6.49
N GLN A 273 8.28 -0.98 6.86
CA GLN A 273 8.37 -1.44 8.24
C GLN A 273 9.82 -1.76 8.59
N VAL A 274 10.30 -1.23 9.72
CA VAL A 274 11.63 -1.51 10.26
C VAL A 274 11.49 -1.97 11.71
N LEU A 275 11.92 -3.20 11.98
CA LEU A 275 11.99 -3.77 13.33
C LEU A 275 13.45 -3.91 13.75
N LEU A 276 13.82 -3.27 14.86
CA LEU A 276 15.13 -3.38 15.49
C LEU A 276 15.04 -4.27 16.71
N LEU A 277 15.96 -5.25 16.78
CA LEU A 277 16.10 -6.18 17.89
C LEU A 277 17.50 -6.04 18.50
N PRO A 278 17.61 -6.00 19.84
CA PRO A 278 18.87 -5.85 20.55
C PRO A 278 19.69 -7.14 20.55
#